data_AF-A0A2V8QHN4-F1
#
_entry.id   AF-A0A2V8QHN4-F1
#
_cell.length_a   1.000
_cell.length_b   1.000
_cell.length_c   1.000
_cell.angle_alpha   90.00
_cell.angle_beta   90.00
_cell.angle_gamma   90.00
#
_symmetry.space_group_name_H-M   'P 1'
#
loop_
_entity.id
_entity.type
_entity.pdbx_description
1 polymer ?
#
loop_
_entity_poly.entity_id
_entity_poly.type
_entity_poly.pdbx_seq_one_letter_code
_entity_poly.pdbx_strand_id
1 'polypeptide(L)'
;MIKLEAEAAVQAEAVARRREEDELRRQSDEEASVRRHEDDSKLKAQSEQVNKAESELKNIWAEERRLRSEAVRLNQTVHELLQKRARAEDDAKLALLTEAQRARDEAHEIHLEMLARLHSEEEALRRSVTRFGLRRTELEHERQKHESDTRKFEEEKARLTAAASARLAEKARLRNEAEERFRLDEEQLKAQEIELAQLTAALAQRRSELDVARRNTEEDAQRLAEARARMDAAADANQQAERERISLEAQILQRAETERQLLEDVRARAVEQQKQLEINLREREERGTQRIAELQGLRIEADSSAQLHEEKEQILASELESLRQANLAAQARLDELDVQRSLAAETNARMLERLRSVEDEAHARAAEEGKTRLDLERRIKEETENLRRLELDHQHRIDEEISRRLEAEKRLQETKNRYQSEQAARIQAELQFDKWNEPEAFRTIETNEIQSLVPNISKTNEQNPAAAGYQVGNLSSLDHRLRADAVTELARMGSEDAYDLVVKCFDDESSLVRNAAARAMLNLESHRPVESFTRALKDAGPERSARIGQAINESGLATQAIDKLSSEDREETYNGLCLLFAMAKTGHVEPLVRAIETHAEAEVRLAAIRLLKLSGHEELSSAAVERRLKTKSEA
;
A
#
# COMPACT_ATOMS: atom_id res chain seq x y z
N MET A 1 214.61 -78.89 -16.35
CA MET A 1 213.31 -79.01 -17.05
C MET A 1 212.22 -79.52 -16.11
N ILE A 2 211.91 -78.81 -15.02
CA ILE A 2 210.71 -79.03 -14.17
C ILE A 2 210.06 -77.67 -13.78
N LYS A 3 210.68 -76.51 -14.07
CA LYS A 3 210.16 -75.19 -13.69
C LYS A 3 209.30 -74.47 -14.76
N LEU A 4 209.23 -74.98 -15.99
CA LEU A 4 208.52 -74.30 -17.10
C LEU A 4 207.06 -74.73 -17.28
N GLU A 5 206.64 -75.85 -16.71
CA GLU A 5 205.25 -76.33 -16.85
C GLU A 5 204.29 -75.79 -15.77
N ALA A 6 204.81 -75.31 -14.64
CA ALA A 6 203.97 -74.75 -13.55
C ALA A 6 203.47 -73.32 -13.83
N GLU A 7 204.17 -72.51 -14.63
CA GLU A 7 203.79 -71.12 -14.91
C GLU A 7 202.68 -71.01 -15.98
N ALA A 8 202.60 -71.95 -16.92
CA ALA A 8 201.57 -71.94 -17.96
C ALA A 8 200.16 -72.26 -17.42
N ALA A 9 200.05 -73.11 -16.40
CA ALA A 9 198.76 -73.50 -15.82
C ALA A 9 198.11 -72.34 -15.04
N VAL A 10 198.90 -71.54 -14.32
CA VAL A 10 198.39 -70.42 -13.51
C VAL A 10 197.86 -69.28 -14.38
N GLN A 11 198.47 -69.02 -15.55
CA GLN A 11 197.98 -67.99 -16.45
C GLN A 11 196.67 -68.37 -17.15
N ALA A 12 196.46 -69.64 -17.48
CA ALA A 12 195.21 -70.11 -18.06
C ALA A 12 194.03 -69.97 -17.07
N GLU A 13 194.25 -70.28 -15.80
CA GLU A 13 193.22 -70.14 -14.75
C GLU A 13 192.84 -68.67 -14.49
N ALA A 14 193.82 -67.76 -14.54
CA ALA A 14 193.57 -66.32 -14.36
C ALA A 14 192.73 -65.70 -15.49
N VAL A 15 192.90 -66.17 -16.74
CA VAL A 15 192.10 -65.70 -17.88
C VAL A 15 190.68 -66.26 -17.84
N ALA A 16 190.50 -67.50 -17.41
CA ALA A 16 189.17 -68.10 -17.24
C ALA A 16 188.34 -67.34 -16.19
N ARG A 17 188.91 -67.04 -15.02
CA ARG A 17 188.22 -66.26 -13.98
C ARG A 17 187.83 -64.85 -14.43
N ARG A 18 188.65 -64.18 -15.24
CA ARG A 18 188.28 -62.86 -15.79
C ARG A 18 187.11 -62.93 -16.75
N ARG A 19 187.04 -63.97 -17.60
CA ARG A 19 185.90 -64.17 -18.50
C ARG A 19 184.62 -64.46 -17.74
N GLU A 20 184.69 -65.31 -16.72
CA GLU A 20 183.55 -65.57 -15.84
C GLU A 20 183.11 -64.32 -15.08
N GLU A 21 184.07 -63.51 -14.58
CA GLU A 21 183.74 -62.24 -13.91
C GLU A 21 183.11 -61.22 -14.87
N ASP A 22 183.62 -61.10 -16.10
CA ASP A 22 183.06 -60.22 -17.11
C ASP A 22 181.67 -60.67 -17.59
N GLU A 23 181.43 -61.99 -17.71
CA GLU A 23 180.10 -62.55 -18.01
C GLU A 23 179.12 -62.29 -16.87
N LEU A 24 179.52 -62.47 -15.60
CA LEU A 24 178.71 -62.15 -14.44
C LEU A 24 178.38 -60.66 -14.34
N ARG A 25 179.33 -59.78 -14.64
CA ARG A 25 179.08 -58.32 -14.70
C ARG A 25 178.09 -57.98 -15.79
N ARG A 26 178.23 -58.59 -16.98
CA ARG A 26 177.32 -58.36 -18.11
C ARG A 26 175.90 -58.81 -17.79
N GLN A 27 175.75 -59.99 -17.16
CA GLN A 27 174.45 -60.48 -16.69
C GLN A 27 173.86 -59.57 -15.62
N SER A 28 174.67 -59.10 -14.67
CA SER A 28 174.23 -58.13 -13.65
C SER A 28 173.79 -56.80 -14.26
N ASP A 29 174.50 -56.30 -15.27
CA ASP A 29 174.16 -55.05 -15.96
C ASP A 29 172.91 -55.20 -16.83
N GLU A 30 172.74 -56.35 -17.50
CA GLU A 30 171.53 -56.69 -18.25
C GLU A 30 170.32 -56.82 -17.31
N GLU A 31 170.46 -57.54 -16.19
CA GLU A 31 169.41 -57.62 -15.16
C GLU A 31 169.07 -56.25 -14.58
N ALA A 32 170.08 -55.41 -14.30
CA ALA A 32 169.85 -54.04 -13.82
C ALA A 32 169.13 -53.18 -14.87
N SER A 33 169.46 -53.35 -16.16
CA SER A 33 168.78 -52.64 -17.25
C SER A 33 167.33 -53.09 -17.40
N VAL A 34 167.06 -54.40 -17.32
CA VAL A 34 165.70 -54.94 -17.37
C VAL A 34 164.89 -54.44 -16.19
N ARG A 35 165.43 -54.50 -14.96
CA ARG A 35 164.76 -53.95 -13.76
C ARG A 35 164.45 -52.46 -13.90
N ARG A 36 165.39 -51.66 -14.40
CA ARG A 36 165.13 -50.22 -14.66
C ARG A 36 164.03 -50.02 -15.69
N HIS A 37 164.01 -50.80 -16.77
CA HIS A 37 162.96 -50.68 -17.78
C HIS A 37 161.59 -51.12 -17.25
N GLU A 38 161.55 -52.18 -16.45
CA GLU A 38 160.35 -52.64 -15.76
C GLU A 38 159.86 -51.58 -14.76
N ASP A 39 160.75 -51.00 -13.97
CA ASP A 39 160.41 -49.95 -13.00
C ASP A 39 159.94 -48.68 -13.71
N ASP A 40 160.59 -48.25 -14.80
CA ASP A 40 160.15 -47.13 -15.63
C ASP A 40 158.79 -47.39 -16.27
N SER A 41 158.52 -48.62 -16.73
CA SER A 41 157.22 -48.98 -17.30
C SER A 41 156.11 -49.01 -16.24
N LYS A 42 156.40 -49.51 -15.04
CA LYS A 42 155.49 -49.47 -13.88
C LYS A 42 155.23 -48.02 -13.45
N LEU A 43 156.25 -47.18 -13.39
CA LEU A 43 156.12 -45.75 -13.05
C LEU A 43 155.30 -44.99 -14.10
N LYS A 44 155.49 -45.28 -15.39
CA LYS A 44 154.64 -44.70 -16.46
C LYS A 44 153.20 -45.15 -16.35
N ALA A 45 152.94 -46.44 -16.18
CA ALA A 45 151.58 -46.96 -15.99
C ALA A 45 150.90 -46.36 -14.76
N GLN A 46 151.63 -46.22 -13.64
CA GLN A 46 151.15 -45.53 -12.45
C GLN A 46 150.86 -44.05 -12.72
N SER A 47 151.75 -43.34 -13.41
CA SER A 47 151.53 -41.94 -13.78
C SER A 47 150.31 -41.76 -14.68
N GLU A 48 150.08 -42.65 -15.64
CA GLU A 48 148.90 -42.62 -16.51
C GLU A 48 147.61 -42.90 -15.73
N GLN A 49 147.62 -43.85 -14.80
CA GLN A 49 146.49 -44.10 -13.90
C GLN A 49 146.18 -42.91 -13.00
N VAL A 50 147.22 -42.30 -12.41
CA VAL A 50 147.06 -41.09 -11.60
C VAL A 50 146.51 -39.95 -12.44
N ASN A 51 147.04 -39.72 -13.64
CA ASN A 51 146.54 -38.67 -14.55
C ASN A 51 145.08 -38.91 -14.96
N LYS A 52 144.69 -40.16 -15.21
CA LYS A 52 143.30 -40.51 -15.52
C LYS A 52 142.39 -40.24 -14.33
N ALA A 53 142.77 -40.69 -13.13
CA ALA A 53 142.02 -40.42 -11.90
C ALA A 53 141.92 -38.92 -11.61
N GLU A 54 142.99 -38.15 -11.82
CA GLU A 54 142.97 -36.68 -11.69
C GLU A 54 142.02 -36.03 -12.71
N SER A 55 141.96 -36.53 -13.95
CA SER A 55 141.04 -36.01 -14.97
C SER A 55 139.57 -36.30 -14.63
N GLU A 56 139.28 -37.50 -14.12
CA GLU A 56 137.94 -37.88 -13.68
C GLU A 56 137.50 -37.05 -12.47
N LEU A 57 138.40 -36.84 -11.49
CA LEU A 57 138.13 -35.95 -10.35
C LEU A 57 137.88 -34.51 -10.80
N LYS A 58 138.65 -33.99 -11.77
CA LYS A 58 138.42 -32.65 -12.34
C LYS A 58 137.04 -32.54 -13.00
N ASN A 59 136.61 -33.57 -13.73
CA ASN A 59 135.28 -33.61 -14.35
C ASN A 59 134.16 -33.66 -13.30
N ILE A 60 134.28 -34.52 -12.29
CA ILE A 60 133.32 -34.61 -11.18
C ILE A 60 133.21 -33.26 -10.45
N TRP A 61 134.35 -32.61 -10.18
CA TRP A 61 134.36 -31.28 -9.54
C TRP A 61 133.72 -30.20 -10.42
N ALA A 62 133.92 -30.26 -11.74
CA ALA A 62 133.28 -29.33 -12.67
C ALA A 62 131.75 -29.53 -12.72
N GLU A 63 131.29 -30.78 -12.76
CA GLU A 63 129.87 -31.14 -12.70
C GLU A 63 129.23 -30.75 -11.36
N GLU A 64 129.89 -31.06 -10.24
CA GLU A 64 129.42 -30.65 -8.91
C GLU A 64 129.31 -29.13 -8.80
N ARG A 65 130.31 -28.39 -9.32
CA ARG A 65 130.27 -26.92 -9.34
C ARG A 65 129.12 -26.40 -10.20
N ARG A 66 128.86 -27.03 -11.35
CA ARG A 66 127.73 -26.71 -12.22
C ARG A 66 126.40 -26.95 -11.50
N LEU A 67 126.20 -28.14 -10.93
CA LEU A 67 124.97 -28.50 -10.21
C LEU A 67 124.75 -27.59 -8.99
N ARG A 68 125.79 -27.25 -8.23
CA ARG A 68 125.70 -26.26 -7.14
C ARG A 68 125.25 -24.89 -7.66
N SER A 69 125.76 -24.45 -8.81
CA SER A 69 125.33 -23.17 -9.41
C SER A 69 123.88 -23.21 -9.91
N GLU A 70 123.44 -24.33 -10.48
CA GLU A 70 122.06 -24.55 -10.92
C GLU A 70 121.11 -24.62 -9.71
N ALA A 71 121.50 -25.31 -8.63
CA ALA A 71 120.73 -25.36 -7.39
C ALA A 71 120.58 -23.97 -6.74
N VAL A 72 121.64 -23.14 -6.74
CA VAL A 72 121.54 -21.75 -6.26
C VAL A 72 120.58 -20.94 -7.11
N ARG A 73 120.64 -21.06 -8.45
CA ARG A 73 119.71 -20.37 -9.35
C ARG A 73 118.27 -20.81 -9.12
N LEU A 74 118.02 -22.12 -8.99
CA LEU A 74 116.68 -22.66 -8.71
C LEU A 74 116.17 -22.20 -7.34
N ASN A 75 117.02 -22.14 -6.33
CA ASN A 75 116.62 -21.61 -5.02
C ASN A 75 116.28 -20.12 -5.08
N GLN A 76 117.01 -19.33 -5.87
CA GLN A 76 116.68 -17.93 -6.12
C GLN A 76 115.33 -17.78 -6.84
N THR A 77 115.08 -18.56 -7.90
CA THR A 77 113.79 -18.49 -8.62
C THR A 77 112.62 -18.96 -7.76
N VAL A 78 112.79 -20.00 -6.95
CA VAL A 78 111.76 -20.43 -5.99
C VAL A 78 111.49 -19.32 -4.98
N HIS A 79 112.52 -18.66 -4.46
CA HIS A 79 112.35 -17.56 -3.53
C HIS A 79 111.59 -16.38 -4.16
N GLU A 80 111.92 -16.01 -5.40
CA GLU A 80 111.21 -14.96 -6.14
C GLU A 80 109.74 -15.32 -6.40
N LEU A 81 109.45 -16.58 -6.76
CA LEU A 81 108.09 -17.05 -6.97
C LEU A 81 107.28 -17.06 -5.67
N LEU A 82 107.88 -17.46 -4.54
CA LEU A 82 107.24 -17.38 -3.24
C LEU A 82 106.94 -15.94 -2.83
N GLN A 83 107.87 -15.01 -3.07
CA GLN A 83 107.62 -13.58 -2.82
C GLN A 83 106.50 -13.02 -3.70
N LYS A 84 106.48 -13.37 -5.00
CA LYS A 84 105.39 -12.95 -5.91
C LYS A 84 104.04 -13.52 -5.48
N ARG A 85 104.00 -14.79 -5.06
CA ARG A 85 102.80 -15.43 -4.55
C ARG A 85 102.31 -14.77 -3.26
N ALA A 86 103.20 -14.50 -2.31
CA ALA A 86 102.84 -13.82 -1.06
C ALA A 86 102.24 -12.43 -1.33
N ARG A 87 102.87 -11.64 -2.22
CA ARG A 87 102.31 -10.33 -2.65
C ARG A 87 100.94 -10.47 -3.28
N ALA A 88 100.76 -11.42 -4.21
CA ALA A 88 99.47 -11.64 -4.85
C ALA A 88 98.39 -12.09 -3.85
N GLU A 89 98.74 -12.90 -2.84
CA GLU A 89 97.83 -13.30 -1.77
C GLU A 89 97.45 -12.12 -0.87
N ASP A 90 98.39 -11.24 -0.55
CA ASP A 90 98.12 -10.03 0.24
C ASP A 90 97.29 -9.00 -0.55
N ASP A 91 97.59 -8.80 -1.83
CA ASP A 91 96.82 -7.95 -2.73
C ASP A 91 95.39 -8.47 -2.90
N ALA A 92 95.20 -9.80 -3.03
CA ALA A 92 93.88 -10.42 -3.11
C ALA A 92 93.09 -10.28 -1.81
N LYS A 93 93.73 -10.44 -0.64
CA LYS A 93 93.11 -10.19 0.67
C LYS A 93 92.68 -8.73 0.80
N LEU A 94 93.52 -7.79 0.39
CA LEU A 94 93.20 -6.37 0.42
C LEU A 94 92.01 -6.05 -0.50
N ALA A 95 92.00 -6.59 -1.71
CA ALA A 95 90.88 -6.43 -2.65
C ALA A 95 89.56 -6.93 -2.03
N LEU A 96 89.54 -8.15 -1.48
CA LEU A 96 88.37 -8.72 -0.82
C LEU A 96 87.90 -7.88 0.37
N LEU A 97 88.83 -7.36 1.19
CA LEU A 97 88.47 -6.47 2.30
C LEU A 97 87.85 -5.16 1.81
N THR A 98 88.39 -4.57 0.73
CA THR A 98 87.82 -3.35 0.15
C THR A 98 86.44 -3.57 -0.48
N GLU A 99 86.23 -4.70 -1.15
CA GLU A 99 84.92 -5.08 -1.69
C GLU A 99 83.91 -5.33 -0.57
N ALA A 100 84.31 -6.03 0.49
CA ALA A 100 83.45 -6.24 1.66
C ALA A 100 83.09 -4.94 2.38
N GLN A 101 84.03 -3.99 2.46
CA GLN A 101 83.76 -2.65 3.00
C GLN A 101 82.77 -1.87 2.12
N ARG A 102 82.97 -1.84 0.80
CA ARG A 102 82.03 -1.18 -0.12
C ARG A 102 80.63 -1.78 -0.03
N ALA A 103 80.51 -3.11 -0.04
CA ALA A 103 79.22 -3.77 0.08
C ALA A 103 78.53 -3.46 1.42
N ARG A 104 79.30 -3.32 2.51
CA ARG A 104 78.77 -2.90 3.82
C ARG A 104 78.30 -1.45 3.80
N ASP A 105 79.06 -0.55 3.19
CA ASP A 105 78.73 0.87 3.13
C ASP A 105 77.49 1.10 2.24
N GLU A 106 77.41 0.42 1.09
CA GLU A 106 76.24 0.42 0.21
C GLU A 106 74.99 -0.12 0.93
N ALA A 107 75.10 -1.23 1.66
CA ALA A 107 74.00 -1.76 2.44
C ALA A 107 73.55 -0.80 3.56
N HIS A 108 74.49 -0.11 4.19
CA HIS A 108 74.21 0.89 5.21
C HIS A 108 73.51 2.12 4.62
N GLU A 109 73.94 2.60 3.45
CA GLU A 109 73.32 3.71 2.74
C GLU A 109 71.88 3.36 2.33
N ILE A 110 71.66 2.18 1.76
CA ILE A 110 70.30 1.68 1.42
C ILE A 110 69.42 1.62 2.67
N HIS A 111 69.96 1.15 3.80
CA HIS A 111 69.21 1.09 5.05
C HIS A 111 68.83 2.47 5.57
N LEU A 112 69.76 3.44 5.52
CA LEU A 112 69.50 4.83 5.90
C LEU A 112 68.44 5.49 5.02
N GLU A 113 68.51 5.27 3.70
CA GLU A 113 67.49 5.76 2.77
C GLU A 113 66.11 5.16 3.08
N MET A 114 66.06 3.86 3.38
CA MET A 114 64.81 3.18 3.76
C MET A 114 64.24 3.76 5.06
N LEU A 115 65.08 3.99 6.08
CA LEU A 115 64.65 4.63 7.33
C LEU A 115 64.14 6.06 7.09
N ALA A 116 64.79 6.84 6.23
CA ALA A 116 64.34 8.18 5.88
C ALA A 116 62.96 8.17 5.19
N ARG A 117 62.73 7.22 4.27
CA ARG A 117 61.42 7.02 3.62
C ARG A 117 60.34 6.67 4.64
N LEU A 118 60.60 5.67 5.50
CA LEU A 118 59.66 5.25 6.54
C LEU A 118 59.31 6.40 7.49
N HIS A 119 60.29 7.23 7.85
CA HIS A 119 60.04 8.40 8.70
C HIS A 119 59.15 9.44 8.01
N SER A 120 59.39 9.71 6.72
CA SER A 120 58.55 10.62 5.94
C SER A 120 57.11 10.12 5.79
N GLU A 121 56.92 8.82 5.62
CA GLU A 121 55.62 8.17 5.57
C GLU A 121 54.91 8.25 6.94
N GLU A 122 55.63 7.98 8.03
CA GLU A 122 55.11 8.10 9.38
C GLU A 122 54.65 9.53 9.68
N GLU A 123 55.43 10.54 9.30
CA GLU A 123 55.03 11.95 9.43
C GLU A 123 53.79 12.29 8.60
N ALA A 124 53.71 11.81 7.35
CA ALA A 124 52.56 12.02 6.50
C ALA A 124 51.29 11.38 7.10
N LEU A 125 51.41 10.18 7.66
CA LEU A 125 50.34 9.50 8.38
C LEU A 125 49.92 10.28 9.62
N ARG A 126 50.87 10.76 10.44
CA ARG A 126 50.56 11.61 11.61
C ARG A 126 49.78 12.86 11.22
N ARG A 127 50.19 13.56 10.16
CA ARG A 127 49.47 14.74 9.62
C ARG A 127 48.08 14.37 9.10
N SER A 128 47.93 13.19 8.51
CA SER A 128 46.64 12.66 8.07
C SER A 128 45.71 12.41 9.25
N VAL A 129 46.20 11.72 10.29
CA VAL A 129 45.46 11.43 11.53
C VAL A 129 45.02 12.72 12.22
N THR A 130 45.86 13.75 12.30
CA THR A 130 45.47 15.04 12.88
C THR A 130 44.37 15.73 12.05
N ARG A 131 44.43 15.67 10.72
CA ARG A 131 43.37 16.21 9.84
C ARG A 131 42.05 15.47 10.02
N PHE A 132 42.08 14.14 10.11
CA PHE A 132 40.89 13.35 10.40
C PHE A 132 40.33 13.65 11.79
N GLY A 133 41.19 13.86 12.79
CA GLY A 133 40.78 14.28 14.13
C GLY A 133 40.02 15.60 14.12
N LEU A 134 40.57 16.63 13.44
CA LEU A 134 39.91 17.93 13.29
C LEU A 134 38.59 17.81 12.53
N ARG A 135 38.57 17.08 11.40
CA ARG A 135 37.35 16.88 10.63
C ARG A 135 36.26 16.17 11.43
N ARG A 136 36.63 15.21 12.27
CA ARG A 136 35.69 14.53 13.17
C ARG A 136 35.08 15.51 14.17
N THR A 137 35.89 16.40 14.76
CA THR A 137 35.37 17.41 15.70
C THR A 137 34.45 18.43 15.02
N GLU A 138 34.74 18.83 13.78
CA GLU A 138 33.87 19.69 12.97
C GLU A 138 32.52 19.01 12.71
N LEU A 139 32.53 17.76 12.25
CA LEU A 139 31.33 16.98 11.99
C LEU A 139 30.50 16.76 13.26
N GLU A 140 31.15 16.57 14.41
CA GLU A 140 30.46 16.42 15.69
C GLU A 140 29.81 17.73 16.14
N HIS A 141 30.46 18.87 15.90
CA HIS A 141 29.87 20.18 16.13
C HIS A 141 28.68 20.47 15.20
N GLU A 142 28.80 20.15 13.91
CA GLU A 142 27.70 20.26 12.93
C GLU A 142 26.54 19.34 13.33
N ARG A 143 26.82 18.11 13.75
CA ARG A 143 25.79 17.17 14.24
C ARG A 143 25.07 17.72 15.47
N GLN A 144 25.80 18.24 16.45
CA GLN A 144 25.19 18.86 17.65
C GLN A 144 24.31 20.05 17.29
N LYS A 145 24.75 20.88 16.33
CA LYS A 145 23.94 22.00 15.84
C LYS A 145 22.66 21.50 15.17
N HIS A 146 22.76 20.52 14.28
CA HIS A 146 21.61 19.90 13.63
C HIS A 146 20.65 19.25 14.65
N GLU A 147 21.16 18.52 15.64
CA GLU A 147 20.35 17.95 16.73
C GLU A 147 19.64 19.04 17.55
N SER A 148 20.29 20.18 17.77
CA SER A 148 19.67 21.31 18.48
C SER A 148 18.54 21.95 17.65
N ASP A 149 18.71 22.04 16.34
CA ASP A 149 17.73 22.64 15.45
C ASP A 149 16.55 21.69 15.22
N THR A 150 16.78 20.39 15.08
CA THR A 150 15.70 19.39 15.01
C THR A 150 14.86 19.39 16.28
N ARG A 151 15.48 19.47 17.46
CA ARG A 151 14.75 19.60 18.74
C ARG A 151 13.86 20.85 18.77
N LYS A 152 14.37 22.01 18.34
CA LYS A 152 13.55 23.24 18.26
C LYS A 152 12.37 23.08 17.30
N PHE A 153 12.59 22.46 16.14
CA PHE A 153 11.51 22.19 15.18
C PHE A 153 10.46 21.22 15.74
N GLU A 154 10.88 20.18 16.46
CA GLU A 154 9.97 19.24 17.13
C GLU A 154 9.16 19.92 18.23
N GLU A 155 9.80 20.77 19.05
CA GLU A 155 9.12 21.57 20.07
C GLU A 155 8.10 22.54 19.46
N GLU A 156 8.45 23.23 18.37
CA GLU A 156 7.54 24.12 17.66
C GLU A 156 6.37 23.35 17.03
N LYS A 157 6.64 22.20 16.39
CA LYS A 157 5.61 21.31 15.85
C LYS A 157 4.67 20.84 16.96
N ALA A 158 5.18 20.42 18.12
CA ALA A 158 4.38 20.01 19.27
C ALA A 158 3.52 21.15 19.83
N ARG A 159 4.05 22.38 19.86
CA ARG A 159 3.26 23.58 20.24
C ARG A 159 2.13 23.84 19.25
N LEU A 160 2.40 23.73 17.95
CA LEU A 160 1.40 23.94 16.90
C LEU A 160 0.32 22.87 16.91
N THR A 161 0.67 21.59 17.12
CA THR A 161 -0.32 20.51 17.22
C THR A 161 -1.18 20.66 18.48
N ALA A 162 -0.59 21.03 19.62
CA ALA A 162 -1.33 21.32 20.85
C ALA A 162 -2.27 22.54 20.69
N ALA A 163 -1.82 23.60 20.01
CA ALA A 163 -2.67 24.75 19.72
C ALA A 163 -3.83 24.37 18.77
N ALA A 164 -3.58 23.52 17.77
CA ALA A 164 -4.61 23.05 16.86
C ALA A 164 -5.63 22.15 17.56
N SER A 165 -5.19 21.23 18.43
CA SER A 165 -6.11 20.38 19.21
C SER A 165 -6.96 21.19 20.18
N ALA A 166 -6.38 22.21 20.83
CA ALA A 166 -7.12 23.12 21.69
C ALA A 166 -8.23 23.89 20.92
N ARG A 167 -7.91 24.41 19.72
CA ARG A 167 -8.90 25.09 18.86
C ARG A 167 -10.02 24.16 18.40
N LEU A 168 -9.70 22.90 18.08
CA LEU A 168 -10.71 21.90 17.72
C LEU A 168 -11.60 21.55 18.91
N ALA A 169 -11.03 21.41 20.10
CA ALA A 169 -11.79 21.17 21.33
C ALA A 169 -12.73 22.34 21.67
N GLU A 170 -12.25 23.59 21.53
CA GLU A 170 -13.08 24.79 21.72
C GLU A 170 -14.23 24.85 20.71
N LYS A 171 -13.94 24.58 19.42
CA LYS A 171 -14.98 24.53 18.38
C LYS A 171 -16.01 23.42 18.64
N ALA A 172 -15.57 22.25 19.12
CA ALA A 172 -16.46 21.16 19.48
C ALA A 172 -17.35 21.55 20.67
N ARG A 173 -16.77 22.21 21.69
CA ARG A 173 -17.52 22.72 22.84
C ARG A 173 -18.59 23.73 22.41
N LEU A 174 -18.23 24.70 21.57
CA LEU A 174 -19.19 25.70 21.07
C LEU A 174 -20.31 25.08 20.24
N ARG A 175 -20.02 24.03 19.46
CA ARG A 175 -21.04 23.26 18.72
C ARG A 175 -22.00 22.56 19.67
N ASN A 176 -21.47 21.86 20.67
CA ASN A 176 -22.32 21.17 21.66
C ASN A 176 -23.18 22.16 22.45
N GLU A 177 -22.62 23.31 22.85
CA GLU A 177 -23.39 24.38 23.50
C GLU A 177 -24.50 24.93 22.60
N ALA A 178 -24.26 25.05 21.29
CA ALA A 178 -25.26 25.49 20.32
C ALA A 178 -26.34 24.42 20.06
N GLU A 179 -25.96 23.15 19.97
CA GLU A 179 -26.88 22.01 19.80
C GLU A 179 -27.81 21.85 21.02
N GLU A 180 -27.27 21.97 22.24
CA GLU A 180 -28.05 21.97 23.48
C GLU A 180 -29.06 23.13 23.50
N ARG A 181 -28.64 24.35 23.12
CA ARG A 181 -29.56 25.50 23.02
C ARG A 181 -30.66 25.25 22.00
N PHE A 182 -30.31 24.79 20.80
CA PHE A 182 -31.28 24.48 19.76
C PHE A 182 -32.27 23.41 20.20
N ARG A 183 -31.79 22.37 20.89
CA ARG A 183 -32.64 21.32 21.43
C ARG A 183 -33.61 21.85 22.48
N LEU A 184 -33.15 22.68 23.40
CA LEU A 184 -34.01 23.32 24.41
C LEU A 184 -35.05 24.23 23.75
N ASP A 185 -34.66 24.99 22.74
CA ASP A 185 -35.58 25.85 21.97
C ASP A 185 -36.64 25.01 21.24
N GLU A 186 -36.26 23.87 20.65
CA GLU A 186 -37.18 22.94 19.98
C GLU A 186 -38.17 22.30 20.97
N GLU A 187 -37.70 21.91 22.16
CA GLU A 187 -38.55 21.39 23.23
C GLU A 187 -39.55 22.46 23.73
N GLN A 188 -39.11 23.71 23.87
CA GLN A 188 -39.99 24.83 24.21
C GLN A 188 -41.03 25.11 23.13
N LEU A 189 -40.63 25.10 21.85
CA LEU A 189 -41.54 25.29 20.72
C LEU A 189 -42.61 24.21 20.68
N LYS A 190 -42.24 22.93 20.84
CA LYS A 190 -43.20 21.83 20.92
C LYS A 190 -44.17 22.00 22.10
N ALA A 191 -43.68 22.43 23.25
CA ALA A 191 -44.56 22.70 24.40
C ALA A 191 -45.56 23.83 24.10
N GLN A 192 -45.10 24.93 23.48
CA GLN A 192 -45.97 26.04 23.05
C GLN A 192 -46.99 25.61 22.00
N GLU A 193 -46.60 24.77 21.03
CA GLU A 193 -47.51 24.22 20.02
C GLU A 193 -48.61 23.36 20.66
N ILE A 194 -48.26 22.51 21.62
CA ILE A 194 -49.23 21.71 22.37
C ILE A 194 -50.19 22.61 23.15
N GLU A 195 -49.68 23.64 23.82
CA GLU A 195 -50.52 24.60 24.57
C GLU A 195 -51.47 25.35 23.64
N LEU A 196 -51.00 25.82 22.48
CA LEU A 196 -51.82 26.47 21.46
C LEU A 196 -52.88 25.52 20.89
N ALA A 197 -52.55 24.24 20.67
CA ALA A 197 -53.51 23.23 20.24
C ALA A 197 -54.61 23.01 21.29
N GLN A 198 -54.25 22.99 22.58
CA GLN A 198 -55.23 22.87 23.67
C GLN A 198 -56.12 24.10 23.77
N LEU A 199 -55.56 25.31 23.66
CA LEU A 199 -56.33 26.56 23.69
C LEU A 199 -57.27 26.67 22.48
N THR A 200 -56.82 26.28 21.28
CA THR A 200 -57.67 26.28 20.08
C THR A 200 -58.80 25.26 20.19
N ALA A 201 -58.55 24.08 20.74
CA ALA A 201 -59.59 23.09 21.03
C ALA A 201 -60.60 23.60 22.07
N ALA A 202 -60.14 24.23 23.15
CA ALA A 202 -61.02 24.83 24.16
C ALA A 202 -61.87 25.97 23.60
N LEU A 203 -61.30 26.81 22.72
CA LEU A 203 -62.04 27.86 22.02
C LEU A 203 -63.09 27.28 21.06
N ALA A 204 -62.76 26.19 20.34
CA ALA A 204 -63.72 25.50 19.48
C ALA A 204 -64.88 24.92 20.30
N GLN A 205 -64.60 24.32 21.45
CA GLN A 205 -65.62 23.83 22.37
C GLN A 205 -66.50 24.98 22.90
N ARG A 206 -65.92 26.10 23.34
CA ARG A 206 -66.71 27.26 23.77
C ARG A 206 -67.57 27.84 22.65
N ARG A 207 -67.08 27.85 21.42
CA ARG A 207 -67.87 28.29 20.26
C ARG A 207 -69.05 27.36 20.02
N SER A 208 -68.87 26.04 20.08
CA SER A 208 -69.97 25.10 19.91
C SER A 208 -71.01 25.22 21.04
N GLU A 209 -70.57 25.39 22.29
CA GLU A 209 -71.46 25.66 23.43
C GLU A 209 -72.26 26.96 23.23
N LEU A 210 -71.61 28.03 22.75
CA LEU A 210 -72.28 29.30 22.43
C LEU A 210 -73.25 29.17 21.27
N ASP A 211 -72.92 28.40 20.23
CA ASP A 211 -73.81 28.16 19.09
C ASP A 211 -75.05 27.36 19.51
N VAL A 212 -74.89 26.36 20.39
CA VAL A 212 -76.01 25.63 20.99
C VAL A 212 -76.87 26.57 21.84
N ALA A 213 -76.25 27.39 22.69
CA ALA A 213 -76.98 28.36 23.50
C ALA A 213 -77.76 29.36 22.63
N ARG A 214 -77.16 29.86 21.54
CA ARG A 214 -77.82 30.75 20.57
C ARG A 214 -79.02 30.08 19.91
N ARG A 215 -78.86 28.85 19.41
CA ARG A 215 -79.98 28.08 18.82
C ARG A 215 -81.12 27.91 19.82
N ASN A 216 -80.83 27.55 21.07
CA ASN A 216 -81.85 27.42 22.11
C ASN A 216 -82.57 28.75 22.36
N THR A 217 -81.84 29.88 22.42
CA THR A 217 -82.46 31.20 22.59
C THR A 217 -83.30 31.62 21.39
N GLU A 218 -82.90 31.26 20.17
CA GLU A 218 -83.68 31.50 18.95
C GLU A 218 -84.95 30.65 18.93
N GLU A 219 -84.86 29.36 19.29
CA GLU A 219 -86.01 28.47 19.44
C GLU A 219 -86.99 28.98 20.51
N ASP A 220 -86.50 29.42 21.67
CA ASP A 220 -87.36 29.97 22.72
C ASP A 220 -87.99 31.31 22.29
N ALA A 221 -87.27 32.16 21.55
CA ALA A 221 -87.82 33.38 20.97
C ALA A 221 -88.92 33.07 19.94
N GLN A 222 -88.72 32.04 19.10
CA GLN A 222 -89.74 31.56 18.16
C GLN A 222 -90.98 31.04 18.89
N ARG A 223 -90.80 30.20 19.93
CA ARG A 223 -91.92 29.70 20.75
C ARG A 223 -92.69 30.84 21.41
N LEU A 224 -92.01 31.86 21.91
CA LEU A 224 -92.65 33.06 22.48
C LEU A 224 -93.39 33.88 21.41
N ALA A 225 -92.84 34.01 20.21
CA ALA A 225 -93.50 34.68 19.10
C ALA A 225 -94.76 33.93 18.65
N GLU A 226 -94.70 32.61 18.55
CA GLU A 226 -95.87 31.75 18.26
C GLU A 226 -96.93 31.87 19.36
N ALA A 227 -96.53 31.86 20.63
CA ALA A 227 -97.44 32.03 21.75
C ALA A 227 -98.13 33.40 21.72
N ARG A 228 -97.40 34.47 21.41
CA ARG A 228 -97.95 35.82 21.23
C ARG A 228 -98.92 35.89 20.06
N ALA A 229 -98.56 35.33 18.89
CA ALA A 229 -99.45 35.28 17.74
C ALA A 229 -100.76 34.52 18.04
N ARG A 230 -100.70 33.44 18.83
CA ARG A 230 -101.89 32.73 19.31
C ARG A 230 -102.73 33.59 20.26
N MET A 231 -102.11 34.35 21.16
CA MET A 231 -102.81 35.27 22.06
C MET A 231 -103.48 36.40 21.28
N ASP A 232 -102.78 37.00 20.30
CA ASP A 232 -103.32 38.06 19.46
C ASP A 232 -104.49 37.55 18.62
N ALA A 233 -104.36 36.36 18.00
CA ALA A 233 -105.45 35.73 17.25
C ALA A 233 -106.67 35.41 18.15
N ALA A 234 -106.44 34.97 19.39
CA ALA A 234 -107.51 34.74 20.35
C ALA A 234 -108.18 36.05 20.81
N ALA A 235 -107.40 37.12 20.96
CA ALA A 235 -107.92 38.45 21.28
C ALA A 235 -108.76 39.02 20.13
N ASP A 236 -108.30 38.89 18.89
CA ASP A 236 -109.05 39.31 17.69
C ASP A 236 -110.35 38.51 17.54
N ALA A 237 -110.32 37.20 17.77
CA ALA A 237 -111.53 36.36 17.76
C ALA A 237 -112.53 36.78 18.84
N ASN A 238 -112.06 37.10 20.06
CA ASN A 238 -112.92 37.64 21.12
C ASN A 238 -113.51 39.00 20.75
N GLN A 239 -112.71 39.91 20.16
CA GLN A 239 -113.23 41.19 19.70
C GLN A 239 -114.29 41.03 18.60
N GLN A 240 -114.09 40.09 17.68
CA GLN A 240 -115.09 39.77 16.65
C GLN A 240 -116.38 39.24 17.28
N ALA A 241 -116.28 38.27 18.20
CA ALA A 241 -117.43 37.75 18.93
C ALA A 241 -118.16 38.83 19.73
N GLU A 242 -117.44 39.78 20.33
CA GLU A 242 -118.04 40.88 21.08
C GLU A 242 -118.75 41.90 20.16
N ARG A 243 -118.19 42.18 18.97
CA ARG A 243 -118.86 42.99 17.94
C ARG A 243 -120.13 42.32 17.43
N GLU A 244 -120.08 41.01 17.19
CA GLU A 244 -121.26 40.22 16.82
C GLU A 244 -122.33 40.26 17.90
N ARG A 245 -121.93 40.10 19.18
CA ARG A 245 -122.85 40.20 20.32
C ARG A 245 -123.55 41.56 20.37
N ILE A 246 -122.80 42.66 20.23
CA ILE A 246 -123.35 44.02 20.23
C ILE A 246 -124.31 44.23 19.04
N SER A 247 -123.96 43.73 17.85
CA SER A 247 -124.83 43.80 16.66
C SER A 247 -126.15 43.04 16.88
N LEU A 248 -126.08 41.83 17.43
CA LEU A 248 -127.26 41.04 17.75
C LEU A 248 -128.12 41.69 18.85
N GLU A 249 -127.49 42.24 19.89
CA GLU A 249 -128.19 43.00 20.94
C GLU A 249 -128.93 44.22 20.35
N ALA A 250 -128.30 44.97 19.44
CA ALA A 250 -128.93 46.10 18.75
C ALA A 250 -130.11 45.67 17.87
N GLN A 251 -129.99 44.55 17.15
CA GLN A 251 -131.08 43.99 16.35
C GLN A 251 -132.27 43.54 17.20
N ILE A 252 -132.01 42.92 18.36
CA ILE A 252 -133.04 42.52 19.32
C ILE A 252 -133.77 43.75 19.87
N LEU A 253 -133.04 44.80 20.23
CA LEU A 253 -133.62 46.05 20.72
C LEU A 253 -134.50 46.73 19.65
N GLN A 254 -134.03 46.83 18.40
CA GLN A 254 -134.85 47.37 17.30
C GLN A 254 -136.12 46.54 17.09
N ARG A 255 -136.03 45.21 17.15
CA ARG A 255 -137.20 44.34 17.01
C ARG A 255 -138.19 44.51 18.16
N ALA A 256 -137.69 44.71 19.38
CA ALA A 256 -138.53 45.00 20.54
C ALA A 256 -139.20 46.39 20.45
N GLU A 257 -138.53 47.39 19.87
CA GLU A 257 -139.10 48.71 19.62
C GLU A 257 -140.19 48.67 18.55
N THR A 258 -139.98 47.94 17.44
CA THR A 258 -141.03 47.80 16.40
C THR A 258 -142.24 47.05 16.91
N GLU A 259 -142.06 46.01 17.71
CA GLU A 259 -143.17 45.30 18.39
C GLU A 259 -143.92 46.20 19.37
N ARG A 260 -143.23 47.09 20.10
CA ARG A 260 -143.89 48.09 20.96
C ARG A 260 -144.72 49.09 20.17
N GLN A 261 -144.19 49.62 19.08
CA GLN A 261 -144.91 50.57 18.22
C GLN A 261 -146.18 49.94 17.63
N LEU A 262 -146.10 48.68 17.18
CA LEU A 262 -147.26 47.93 16.70
C LEU A 262 -148.33 47.74 17.79
N LEU A 263 -147.92 47.51 19.04
CA LEU A 263 -148.84 47.38 20.17
C LEU A 263 -149.51 48.71 20.56
N GLU A 264 -148.79 49.83 20.45
CA GLU A 264 -149.35 51.17 20.68
C GLU A 264 -150.37 51.55 19.60
N ASP A 265 -150.08 51.25 18.33
CA ASP A 265 -151.01 51.44 17.21
C ASP A 265 -152.30 50.61 17.36
N VAL A 266 -152.20 49.36 17.84
CA VAL A 266 -153.36 48.51 18.12
C VAL A 266 -154.19 49.08 19.28
N ARG A 267 -153.56 49.61 20.32
CA ARG A 267 -154.25 50.25 21.46
C ARG A 267 -154.97 51.53 21.04
N ALA A 268 -154.37 52.35 20.18
CA ALA A 268 -155.01 53.55 19.63
C ALA A 268 -156.25 53.21 18.80
N ARG A 269 -156.18 52.18 17.95
CA ARG A 269 -157.31 51.71 17.13
C ARG A 269 -158.47 51.16 17.96
N ALA A 270 -158.20 50.54 19.11
CA ALA A 270 -159.24 50.02 20.00
C ALA A 270 -160.04 51.14 20.71
N VAL A 271 -159.40 52.26 21.06
CA VAL A 271 -160.06 53.42 21.69
C VAL A 271 -160.96 54.17 20.69
N GLU A 272 -160.55 54.25 19.43
CA GLU A 272 -161.32 54.86 18.34
C GLU A 272 -162.60 54.05 18.02
N GLN A 273 -162.50 52.71 18.07
CA GLN A 273 -163.65 51.82 17.84
C GLN A 273 -164.70 51.88 18.96
N GLN A 274 -164.30 52.17 20.20
CA GLN A 274 -165.22 52.25 21.34
C GLN A 274 -166.13 53.49 21.30
N LYS A 275 -165.66 54.62 20.76
CA LYS A 275 -166.47 55.85 20.57
C LYS A 275 -167.45 55.76 19.41
N GLN A 276 -167.15 54.94 18.39
CA GLN A 276 -168.02 54.74 17.22
C GLN A 276 -169.22 53.83 17.54
N LEU A 277 -169.17 53.01 18.60
CA LEU A 277 -170.22 52.05 18.94
C LEU A 277 -171.38 52.63 19.77
N GLU A 278 -171.19 53.75 20.49
CA GLU A 278 -172.26 54.38 21.29
C GLU A 278 -173.21 55.28 20.47
N ILE A 279 -172.76 55.81 19.33
CA ILE A 279 -173.57 56.70 18.47
C ILE A 279 -174.46 55.89 17.51
N ASN A 280 -174.02 54.69 17.10
CA ASN A 280 -174.70 53.87 16.08
C ASN A 280 -175.86 53.00 16.61
N LEU A 281 -176.12 52.98 17.93
CA LEU A 281 -177.23 52.24 18.55
C LEU A 281 -178.57 53.01 18.60
N ARG A 282 -178.61 54.26 18.09
CA ARG A 282 -179.85 55.08 18.05
C ARG A 282 -180.47 55.28 16.66
N GLU A 283 -179.84 54.85 15.57
CA GLU A 283 -180.29 55.20 14.20
C GLU A 283 -180.58 53.99 13.27
N ARG A 284 -180.42 52.73 13.71
CA ARG A 284 -180.54 51.54 12.82
C ARG A 284 -181.63 50.52 13.19
N GLU A 285 -182.67 50.94 13.93
CA GLU A 285 -183.95 50.20 13.98
C GLU A 285 -184.81 50.42 12.72
N GLU A 286 -184.45 51.32 11.79
CA GLU A 286 -185.40 51.72 10.73
C GLU A 286 -185.25 51.09 9.35
N ARG A 287 -184.17 50.40 8.97
CA ARG A 287 -184.02 49.91 7.58
C ARG A 287 -183.24 48.59 7.54
N GLY A 288 -183.86 47.43 7.74
CA GLY A 288 -185.20 47.10 7.25
C GLY A 288 -185.13 46.83 5.76
N THR A 289 -184.68 45.62 5.45
CA THR A 289 -185.08 44.83 4.28
C THR A 289 -184.53 45.19 2.91
N GLN A 290 -184.21 44.09 2.22
CA GLN A 290 -184.13 43.88 0.79
C GLN A 290 -182.73 43.80 0.20
N ARG A 291 -182.59 42.64 -0.45
CA ARG A 291 -181.78 42.39 -1.63
C ARG A 291 -180.34 42.02 -1.28
N ILE A 292 -180.06 40.73 -1.06
CA ILE A 292 -180.36 39.58 -1.97
C ILE A 292 -180.05 39.96 -3.40
N ALA A 293 -179.39 39.03 -4.08
CA ALA A 293 -179.15 39.04 -5.51
C ALA A 293 -178.05 40.05 -5.92
N GLU A 294 -177.02 39.68 -6.64
CA GLU A 294 -176.88 38.53 -7.52
C GLU A 294 -175.38 38.47 -7.82
N LEU A 295 -174.76 37.34 -7.47
CA LEU A 295 -174.23 36.38 -8.44
C LEU A 295 -172.80 36.76 -8.89
N GLN A 296 -171.81 35.90 -8.67
CA GLN A 296 -171.58 34.69 -9.46
C GLN A 296 -171.57 34.96 -10.97
N GLY A 297 -170.46 34.64 -11.60
CA GLY A 297 -170.21 34.87 -13.01
C GLY A 297 -168.72 34.93 -13.26
N LEU A 298 -167.95 33.94 -12.82
CA LEU A 298 -167.51 32.91 -13.74
C LEU A 298 -166.92 33.50 -15.04
N ARG A 299 -165.65 33.14 -15.26
CA ARG A 299 -165.25 32.32 -16.42
C ARG A 299 -164.68 33.10 -17.62
N ILE A 300 -163.39 32.81 -17.82
CA ILE A 300 -162.67 32.65 -19.09
C ILE A 300 -162.16 33.94 -19.75
N GLU A 301 -160.90 34.21 -19.45
CA GLU A 301 -159.78 34.39 -20.38
C GLU A 301 -158.59 33.69 -19.67
N ALA A 302 -158.17 32.45 -19.93
CA ALA A 302 -157.88 31.82 -21.21
C ALA A 302 -157.06 32.75 -22.12
N ASP A 303 -155.78 32.43 -22.20
CA ASP A 303 -155.05 32.45 -23.44
C ASP A 303 -154.83 33.82 -24.08
N SER A 304 -153.88 34.56 -23.52
CA SER A 304 -152.92 35.25 -24.37
C SER A 304 -151.50 35.09 -23.82
N SER A 305 -150.74 34.26 -24.54
CA SER A 305 -149.33 34.48 -24.91
C SER A 305 -148.28 34.47 -23.78
N ALA A 306 -147.42 33.47 -23.62
CA ALA A 306 -146.65 32.74 -24.65
C ALA A 306 -146.21 33.65 -25.80
N GLN A 307 -144.90 33.91 -25.85
CA GLN A 307 -144.17 34.72 -26.84
C GLN A 307 -144.15 36.23 -26.44
N LEU A 308 -143.00 36.82 -26.13
CA LEU A 308 -141.75 36.67 -26.88
C LEU A 308 -140.49 36.79 -26.00
N HIS A 309 -139.61 35.80 -26.23
CA HIS A 309 -138.15 35.75 -26.01
C HIS A 309 -137.67 35.11 -24.69
N GLU A 310 -137.29 33.84 -24.60
CA GLU A 310 -136.82 32.85 -25.61
C GLU A 310 -135.66 33.32 -26.54
N GLU A 311 -135.02 34.47 -26.27
CA GLU A 311 -133.91 34.90 -27.13
C GLU A 311 -132.69 35.52 -26.43
N LYS A 312 -132.56 35.51 -25.08
CA LYS A 312 -131.37 36.15 -24.48
C LYS A 312 -130.49 35.42 -23.49
N GLU A 313 -130.80 34.22 -23.01
CA GLU A 313 -129.78 33.47 -22.24
C GLU A 313 -129.61 32.02 -22.67
N GLN A 314 -129.72 31.80 -23.98
CA GLN A 314 -128.90 30.83 -24.72
C GLN A 314 -127.39 31.19 -24.72
N ILE A 315 -126.89 31.96 -23.73
CA ILE A 315 -125.48 32.40 -23.64
C ILE A 315 -124.77 31.90 -22.36
N LEU A 316 -125.49 31.39 -21.35
CA LEU A 316 -124.84 30.84 -20.14
C LEU A 316 -124.81 29.30 -20.07
N ALA A 317 -125.52 28.62 -20.98
CA ALA A 317 -125.42 27.17 -21.17
C ALA A 317 -124.20 26.74 -22.01
N SER A 318 -123.54 27.68 -22.70
CA SER A 318 -122.29 27.45 -23.47
C SER A 318 -121.00 27.64 -22.65
N GLU A 319 -121.09 28.12 -21.40
CA GLU A 319 -119.91 28.39 -20.55
C GLU A 319 -119.59 27.26 -19.55
N LEU A 320 -120.46 26.25 -19.39
CA LEU A 320 -120.25 25.13 -18.47
C LEU A 320 -119.78 23.82 -19.13
N GLU A 321 -119.75 23.76 -20.46
CA GLU A 321 -119.16 22.65 -21.22
C GLU A 321 -117.71 22.96 -21.67
N SER A 322 -117.34 24.25 -21.80
CA SER A 322 -115.98 24.70 -22.18
C SER A 322 -114.95 24.63 -21.05
N LEU A 323 -115.40 24.57 -19.79
CA LEU A 323 -114.51 24.39 -18.62
C LEU A 323 -114.23 22.93 -18.26
N ARG A 324 -114.93 21.97 -18.88
CA ARG A 324 -114.62 20.53 -18.73
C ARG A 324 -113.60 20.02 -19.76
N GLN A 325 -113.41 20.72 -20.88
CA GLN A 325 -112.31 20.45 -21.81
C GLN A 325 -110.97 21.09 -21.40
N ALA A 326 -110.98 22.09 -20.51
CA ALA A 326 -109.77 22.70 -19.94
C ALA A 326 -109.06 21.82 -18.88
N ASN A 327 -109.69 20.72 -18.45
CA ASN A 327 -109.10 19.78 -17.47
C ASN A 327 -108.23 18.68 -18.11
N LEU A 328 -108.00 18.75 -19.43
CA LEU A 328 -106.93 18.05 -20.14
C LEU A 328 -105.72 18.97 -20.45
N ALA A 329 -105.72 20.21 -19.93
CA ALA A 329 -104.60 21.15 -20.00
C ALA A 329 -103.86 21.31 -18.66
N ALA A 330 -104.14 20.46 -17.66
CA ALA A 330 -103.36 20.36 -16.43
C ALA A 330 -102.20 19.33 -16.54
N GLN A 331 -102.09 18.63 -17.67
CA GLN A 331 -100.96 17.74 -18.00
C GLN A 331 -99.83 18.45 -18.78
N ALA A 332 -99.92 19.77 -19.00
CA ALA A 332 -98.90 20.57 -19.68
C ALA A 332 -98.11 21.51 -18.74
N ARG A 333 -98.02 21.18 -17.45
CA ARG A 333 -97.07 21.81 -16.49
C ARG A 333 -95.93 20.88 -16.07
N LEU A 334 -95.81 19.73 -16.74
CA LEU A 334 -94.65 18.84 -16.65
C LEU A 334 -93.63 19.04 -17.78
N ASP A 335 -93.95 19.84 -18.82
CA ASP A 335 -93.04 20.07 -19.95
C ASP A 335 -92.24 21.39 -19.85
N GLU A 336 -92.55 22.28 -18.91
CA GLU A 336 -91.84 23.56 -18.74
C GLU A 336 -90.60 23.45 -17.82
N LEU A 337 -90.45 22.34 -17.07
CA LEU A 337 -89.23 22.04 -16.30
C LEU A 337 -88.19 21.21 -17.09
N ASP A 338 -88.54 20.68 -18.26
CA ASP A 338 -87.63 19.90 -19.10
C ASP A 338 -86.90 20.74 -20.17
N VAL A 339 -87.35 21.96 -20.46
CA VAL A 339 -86.63 22.89 -21.36
C VAL A 339 -85.51 23.67 -20.64
N GLN A 340 -85.56 23.84 -19.32
CA GLN A 340 -84.41 24.39 -18.57
C GLN A 340 -83.33 23.34 -18.25
N ARG A 341 -83.62 22.03 -18.40
CA ARG A 341 -82.64 20.95 -18.24
C ARG A 341 -81.90 20.59 -19.53
N SER A 342 -82.43 20.89 -20.71
CA SER A 342 -81.81 20.50 -21.99
C SER A 342 -80.63 21.39 -22.41
N LEU A 343 -80.58 22.67 -21.99
CA LEU A 343 -79.44 23.56 -22.29
C LEU A 343 -78.22 23.36 -21.38
N ALA A 344 -78.38 22.70 -20.22
CA ALA A 344 -77.27 22.32 -19.33
C ALA A 344 -76.71 20.91 -19.63
N ALA A 345 -77.44 20.09 -20.39
CA ALA A 345 -77.02 18.74 -20.76
C ALA A 345 -76.09 18.72 -22.00
N GLU A 346 -76.29 19.62 -22.97
CA GLU A 346 -75.43 19.69 -24.17
C GLU A 346 -74.04 20.29 -23.90
N THR A 347 -73.92 21.20 -22.93
CA THR A 347 -72.62 21.74 -22.49
C THR A 347 -71.81 20.73 -21.69
N ASN A 348 -72.46 19.87 -20.92
CA ASN A 348 -71.82 18.80 -20.15
C ASN A 348 -71.50 17.56 -21.00
N ALA A 349 -72.27 17.27 -22.06
CA ALA A 349 -71.97 16.17 -22.99
C ALA A 349 -70.72 16.44 -23.86
N ARG A 350 -70.53 17.68 -24.35
CA ARG A 350 -69.32 18.06 -25.12
C ARG A 350 -68.06 18.21 -24.26
N MET A 351 -68.19 18.52 -22.96
CA MET A 351 -67.06 18.48 -22.02
C MET A 351 -66.66 17.05 -21.64
N LEU A 352 -67.63 16.14 -21.47
CA LEU A 352 -67.37 14.73 -21.15
C LEU A 352 -66.80 13.92 -22.33
N GLU A 353 -67.10 14.28 -23.58
CA GLU A 353 -66.50 13.65 -24.77
C GLU A 353 -65.05 14.13 -25.02
N ARG A 354 -64.72 15.39 -24.67
CA ARG A 354 -63.34 15.92 -24.66
C ARG A 354 -62.51 15.40 -23.48
N LEU A 355 -63.14 15.11 -22.34
CA LEU A 355 -62.46 14.46 -21.21
C LEU A 355 -62.18 12.99 -21.50
N ARG A 356 -63.11 12.24 -22.11
CA ARG A 356 -62.87 10.85 -22.54
C ARG A 356 -61.79 10.73 -23.63
N SER A 357 -61.73 11.63 -24.61
CA SER A 357 -60.66 11.57 -25.63
C SER A 357 -59.27 11.93 -25.09
N VAL A 358 -59.19 12.78 -24.06
CA VAL A 358 -57.91 13.13 -23.40
C VAL A 358 -57.50 12.06 -22.38
N GLU A 359 -58.46 11.42 -21.69
CA GLU A 359 -58.22 10.30 -20.79
C GLU A 359 -57.86 9.01 -21.55
N ASP A 360 -58.50 8.72 -22.68
CA ASP A 360 -58.17 7.56 -23.53
C ASP A 360 -56.83 7.74 -24.27
N GLU A 361 -56.46 8.96 -24.67
CA GLU A 361 -55.12 9.27 -25.19
C GLU A 361 -54.03 9.24 -24.10
N ALA A 362 -54.33 9.65 -22.87
CA ALA A 362 -53.42 9.54 -21.73
C ALA A 362 -53.23 8.08 -21.29
N HIS A 363 -54.28 7.26 -21.32
CA HIS A 363 -54.21 5.83 -21.04
C HIS A 363 -53.54 5.02 -22.16
N ALA A 364 -53.70 5.40 -23.43
CA ALA A 364 -52.97 4.80 -24.56
C ALA A 364 -51.47 5.13 -24.53
N ARG A 365 -51.09 6.38 -24.23
CA ARG A 365 -49.68 6.78 -24.07
C ARG A 365 -49.04 6.14 -22.84
N ALA A 366 -49.76 6.04 -21.71
CA ALA A 366 -49.29 5.32 -20.53
C ALA A 366 -49.15 3.80 -20.76
N ALA A 367 -49.98 3.20 -21.63
CA ALA A 367 -49.87 1.79 -22.02
C ALA A 367 -48.70 1.52 -22.98
N GLU A 368 -48.38 2.45 -23.89
CA GLU A 368 -47.18 2.37 -24.76
C GLU A 368 -45.89 2.63 -23.98
N GLU A 369 -45.88 3.59 -23.05
CA GLU A 369 -44.78 3.81 -22.10
C GLU A 369 -44.59 2.61 -21.15
N GLY A 370 -45.69 1.96 -20.74
CA GLY A 370 -45.65 0.71 -19.96
C GLY A 370 -45.06 -0.47 -20.73
N LYS A 371 -45.39 -0.62 -22.02
CA LYS A 371 -44.83 -1.68 -22.89
C LYS A 371 -43.34 -1.46 -23.15
N THR A 372 -42.93 -0.23 -23.46
CA THR A 372 -41.51 0.09 -23.69
C THR A 372 -40.66 -0.05 -22.43
N ARG A 373 -41.20 0.30 -21.24
CA ARG A 373 -40.53 0.03 -19.95
C ARG A 373 -40.42 -1.46 -19.65
N LEU A 374 -41.47 -2.25 -19.89
CA LEU A 374 -41.42 -3.71 -19.69
C LEU A 374 -40.44 -4.40 -20.64
N ASP A 375 -40.34 -3.94 -21.89
CA ASP A 375 -39.38 -4.49 -22.86
C ASP A 375 -37.93 -4.07 -22.53
N LEU A 376 -37.71 -2.86 -22.01
CA LEU A 376 -36.42 -2.44 -21.47
C LEU A 376 -36.03 -3.22 -20.21
N GLU A 377 -36.95 -3.43 -19.28
CA GLU A 377 -36.71 -4.25 -18.09
C GLU A 377 -36.45 -5.71 -18.45
N ARG A 378 -37.13 -6.26 -19.46
CA ARG A 378 -36.86 -7.62 -19.97
C ARG A 378 -35.46 -7.71 -20.57
N ARG A 379 -35.06 -6.74 -21.41
CA ARG A 379 -33.71 -6.68 -21.98
C ARG A 379 -32.62 -6.54 -20.92
N ILE A 380 -32.83 -5.67 -19.93
CA ILE A 380 -31.86 -5.50 -18.84
C ILE A 380 -31.74 -6.80 -18.02
N LYS A 381 -32.86 -7.49 -17.74
CA LYS A 381 -32.82 -8.79 -17.07
C LYS A 381 -32.07 -9.84 -17.89
N GLU A 382 -32.35 -9.95 -19.18
CA GLU A 382 -31.65 -10.87 -20.09
C GLU A 382 -30.14 -10.57 -20.19
N GLU A 383 -29.74 -9.31 -20.28
CA GLU A 383 -28.33 -8.89 -20.29
C GLU A 383 -27.65 -9.20 -18.95
N THR A 384 -28.32 -8.95 -17.82
CA THR A 384 -27.75 -9.29 -16.50
C THR A 384 -27.60 -10.79 -16.27
N GLU A 385 -28.53 -11.62 -16.78
CA GLU A 385 -28.39 -13.09 -16.74
C GLU A 385 -27.27 -13.59 -17.67
N ASN A 386 -27.10 -12.98 -18.84
CA ASN A 386 -26.00 -13.31 -19.75
C ASN A 386 -24.64 -12.95 -19.15
N LEU A 387 -24.52 -11.80 -18.49
CA LEU A 387 -23.29 -11.41 -17.79
C LEU A 387 -22.96 -12.36 -16.64
N ARG A 388 -23.97 -12.77 -15.84
CA ARG A 388 -23.78 -13.77 -14.78
C ARG A 388 -23.33 -15.13 -15.31
N ARG A 389 -23.85 -15.57 -16.47
CA ARG A 389 -23.39 -16.81 -17.11
C ARG A 389 -21.94 -16.71 -17.57
N LEU A 390 -21.55 -15.59 -18.16
CA LEU A 390 -20.16 -15.35 -18.57
C LEU A 390 -19.21 -15.29 -17.37
N GLU A 391 -19.62 -14.65 -16.27
CA GLU A 391 -18.85 -14.64 -15.02
C GLU A 391 -18.65 -16.05 -14.44
N LEU A 392 -19.70 -16.88 -14.43
CA LEU A 392 -19.61 -18.27 -13.97
C LEU A 392 -18.71 -19.11 -14.88
N ASP A 393 -18.80 -18.96 -16.20
CA ASP A 393 -17.90 -19.65 -17.14
C ASP A 393 -16.45 -19.21 -16.96
N HIS A 394 -16.20 -17.93 -16.68
CA HIS A 394 -14.86 -17.43 -16.38
C HIS A 394 -14.33 -17.99 -15.06
N GLN A 395 -15.16 -18.07 -14.02
CA GLN A 395 -14.79 -18.69 -12.74
C GLN A 395 -14.46 -20.18 -12.92
N HIS A 396 -15.30 -20.94 -13.63
CA HIS A 396 -15.03 -22.33 -13.92
C HIS A 396 -13.70 -22.54 -14.67
N ARG A 397 -13.38 -21.69 -15.65
CA ARG A 397 -12.10 -21.77 -16.37
C ARG A 397 -10.90 -21.45 -15.49
N ILE A 398 -11.05 -20.53 -14.54
CA ILE A 398 -10.00 -20.21 -13.57
C ILE A 398 -9.79 -21.38 -12.62
N ASP A 399 -10.87 -21.96 -12.10
CA ASP A 399 -10.82 -23.11 -11.18
C ASP A 399 -10.23 -24.36 -11.85
N GLU A 400 -10.54 -24.59 -13.13
CA GLU A 400 -9.92 -25.66 -13.93
C GLU A 400 -8.41 -25.46 -14.09
N GLU A 401 -7.96 -24.23 -14.38
CA GLU A 401 -6.52 -23.94 -14.51
C GLU A 401 -5.78 -24.00 -13.16
N ILE A 402 -6.42 -23.59 -12.07
CA ILE A 402 -5.88 -23.75 -10.71
C ILE A 402 -5.72 -25.24 -10.40
N SER A 403 -6.72 -26.06 -10.71
CA SER A 403 -6.67 -27.52 -10.49
C SER A 403 -5.55 -28.18 -11.29
N ARG A 404 -5.37 -27.80 -12.57
CA ARG A 404 -4.27 -28.29 -13.41
C ARG A 404 -2.89 -27.92 -12.85
N ARG A 405 -2.74 -26.70 -12.32
CA ARG A 405 -1.47 -26.26 -11.71
C ARG A 405 -1.15 -27.00 -10.43
N LEU A 406 -2.16 -27.21 -9.58
CA LEU A 406 -2.03 -28.02 -8.36
C LEU A 406 -1.63 -29.46 -8.67
N GLU A 407 -2.21 -30.08 -9.70
CA GLU A 407 -1.80 -31.42 -10.14
C GLU A 407 -0.37 -31.47 -10.69
N ALA A 408 0.04 -30.44 -11.44
CA ALA A 408 1.41 -30.33 -11.95
C ALA A 408 2.44 -30.14 -10.82
N GLU A 409 2.10 -29.33 -9.81
CA GLU A 409 2.95 -29.10 -8.65
C GLU A 409 3.09 -30.36 -7.79
N LYS A 410 2.01 -31.11 -7.57
CA LYS A 410 2.10 -32.43 -6.92
C LYS A 410 3.03 -33.38 -7.67
N ARG A 411 2.95 -33.45 -9.00
CA ARG A 411 3.84 -34.29 -9.82
C ARG A 411 5.30 -33.85 -9.70
N LEU A 412 5.56 -32.54 -9.63
CA LEU A 412 6.91 -32.01 -9.44
C LEU A 412 7.45 -32.32 -8.03
N GLN A 413 6.60 -32.27 -7.02
CA GLN A 413 6.98 -32.64 -5.66
C GLN A 413 7.29 -34.14 -5.54
N GLU A 414 6.51 -34.99 -6.21
CA GLU A 414 6.78 -36.42 -6.29
C GLU A 414 8.12 -36.73 -6.99
N THR A 415 8.48 -36.01 -8.06
CA THR A 415 9.78 -36.21 -8.73
C THR A 415 10.94 -35.70 -7.89
N LYS A 416 10.77 -34.58 -7.18
CA LYS A 416 11.78 -34.05 -6.24
C LYS A 416 12.01 -35.02 -5.08
N ASN A 417 10.94 -35.58 -4.51
CA ASN A 417 11.04 -36.57 -3.45
C ASN A 417 11.74 -37.86 -3.94
N ARG A 418 11.46 -38.32 -5.16
CA ARG A 418 12.19 -39.45 -5.77
C ARG A 418 13.68 -39.13 -5.91
N TYR A 419 14.03 -37.97 -6.45
CA TYR A 419 15.43 -37.57 -6.62
C TYR A 419 16.17 -37.46 -5.28
N GLN A 420 15.53 -36.90 -4.26
CA GLN A 420 16.10 -36.84 -2.91
C GLN A 420 16.28 -38.23 -2.30
N SER A 421 15.34 -39.15 -2.51
CA SER A 421 15.48 -40.54 -2.06
C SER A 421 16.61 -41.28 -2.79
N GLU A 422 16.82 -41.03 -4.08
CA GLU A 422 17.93 -41.59 -4.86
C GLU A 422 19.28 -41.00 -4.43
N GLN A 423 19.36 -39.70 -4.15
CA GLN A 423 20.55 -39.04 -3.58
C GLN A 423 20.89 -39.58 -2.19
N ALA A 424 19.89 -39.74 -1.32
CA ALA A 424 20.10 -40.32 0.01
C ALA A 424 20.58 -41.77 -0.06
N ALA A 425 20.05 -42.57 -1.00
CA ALA A 425 20.51 -43.93 -1.24
C ALA A 425 21.96 -43.98 -1.77
N ARG A 426 22.37 -43.02 -2.60
CA ARG A 426 23.76 -42.89 -3.07
C ARG A 426 24.72 -42.54 -1.94
N ILE A 427 24.37 -41.57 -1.11
CA ILE A 427 25.17 -41.17 0.05
C ILE A 427 25.30 -42.33 1.05
N GLN A 428 24.23 -43.09 1.27
CA GLN A 428 24.30 -44.31 2.09
C GLN A 428 25.20 -45.39 1.49
N ALA A 429 25.22 -45.53 0.16
CA ALA A 429 26.12 -46.46 -0.52
C ALA A 429 27.60 -46.01 -0.44
N GLU A 430 27.87 -44.71 -0.54
CA GLU A 430 29.22 -44.12 -0.35
C GLU A 430 29.69 -44.28 1.10
N LEU A 431 28.83 -44.02 2.09
CA LEU A 431 29.15 -44.22 3.52
C LEU A 431 29.36 -45.70 3.90
N GLN A 432 28.78 -46.65 3.16
CA GLN A 432 29.10 -48.08 3.30
C GLN A 432 30.47 -48.44 2.67
N PHE A 433 30.95 -47.66 1.70
CA PHE A 433 32.26 -47.83 1.07
C PHE A 433 33.40 -47.35 1.98
N ASP A 434 33.19 -46.29 2.76
CA ASP A 434 34.19 -45.73 3.70
C ASP A 434 34.40 -46.56 4.98
N LYS A 435 33.59 -47.61 5.21
CA LYS A 435 33.82 -48.56 6.32
C LYS A 435 34.88 -49.64 6.02
N TRP A 436 35.49 -49.61 4.84
CA TRP A 436 36.47 -50.64 4.42
C TRP A 436 37.93 -50.19 4.42
N ASN A 437 38.26 -48.99 4.87
CA ASN A 437 39.64 -48.55 5.06
C ASN A 437 39.77 -47.63 6.27
N GLU A 438 40.32 -48.15 7.37
CA GLU A 438 41.53 -47.60 8.02
C GLU A 438 41.94 -48.43 9.26
N PRO A 439 43.23 -48.40 9.67
CA PRO A 439 43.89 -49.45 10.44
C PRO A 439 43.96 -49.19 11.95
N GLU A 440 44.09 -50.30 12.69
CA GLU A 440 44.29 -50.39 14.13
C GLU A 440 45.59 -49.72 14.62
N ALA A 441 45.51 -48.64 15.41
CA ALA A 441 46.56 -48.32 16.39
C ALA A 441 46.10 -47.29 17.43
N PHE A 442 46.55 -47.51 18.67
CA PHE A 442 46.46 -46.66 19.87
C PHE A 442 45.20 -46.78 20.73
N ARG A 443 45.19 -47.88 21.51
CA ARG A 443 44.55 -47.93 22.82
C ARG A 443 45.47 -47.37 23.91
N THR A 444 44.80 -46.90 24.97
CA THR A 444 45.22 -46.74 26.38
C THR A 444 46.24 -45.67 26.73
N ILE A 445 45.80 -44.69 27.53
CA ILE A 445 46.27 -44.44 28.92
C ILE A 445 45.06 -43.90 29.71
N GLU A 446 44.70 -44.61 30.78
CA GLU A 446 43.86 -44.11 31.87
C GLU A 446 44.74 -43.34 32.87
N THR A 447 44.26 -42.22 33.41
CA THR A 447 44.40 -41.92 34.85
C THR A 447 43.30 -40.93 35.26
N ASN A 448 42.61 -41.35 36.32
CA ASN A 448 41.56 -40.63 37.04
C ASN A 448 42.14 -39.49 37.91
N GLU A 449 41.22 -38.60 38.29
CA GLU A 449 41.25 -37.64 39.41
C GLU A 449 41.98 -36.31 39.21
N ILE A 450 41.28 -35.32 38.66
CA ILE A 450 40.96 -34.08 39.39
C ILE A 450 39.51 -33.67 39.03
N GLN A 451 38.60 -33.90 39.99
CA GLN A 451 37.36 -33.14 40.10
C GLN A 451 37.72 -31.69 40.42
N SER A 452 37.22 -30.74 39.63
CA SER A 452 36.44 -29.59 40.11
C SER A 452 36.37 -28.51 39.03
N LEU A 453 35.17 -27.94 38.91
CA LEU A 453 34.80 -26.85 38.00
C LEU A 453 34.79 -27.21 36.51
N VAL A 454 33.62 -27.68 36.07
CA VAL A 454 32.83 -27.19 34.92
C VAL A 454 31.79 -28.29 34.62
N PRO A 455 30.47 -28.03 34.75
CA PRO A 455 29.46 -29.03 34.39
C PRO A 455 29.47 -29.25 32.89
N ASN A 456 29.80 -30.49 32.57
CA ASN A 456 29.66 -31.19 31.32
C ASN A 456 28.20 -31.10 30.80
N ILE A 457 27.98 -30.34 29.72
CA ILE A 457 26.75 -30.45 28.92
C ILE A 457 27.00 -31.59 27.93
N SER A 458 26.70 -32.80 28.38
CA SER A 458 26.56 -33.95 27.50
C SER A 458 25.09 -34.09 27.07
N LYS A 459 24.91 -34.16 25.75
CA LYS A 459 23.88 -34.94 25.05
C LYS A 459 22.44 -34.82 25.56
N THR A 460 21.68 -33.96 24.87
CA THR A 460 20.28 -34.26 24.51
C THR A 460 20.04 -33.75 23.09
N ASN A 461 20.23 -34.65 22.12
CA ASN A 461 19.35 -34.69 20.96
C ASN A 461 18.04 -35.34 21.42
N GLU A 462 16.96 -34.96 20.76
CA GLU A 462 15.57 -35.38 20.93
C GLU A 462 14.70 -34.56 21.89
N GLN A 463 13.69 -33.95 21.26
CA GLN A 463 12.44 -33.41 21.80
C GLN A 463 12.51 -32.02 22.44
N ASN A 464 12.44 -30.99 21.58
CA ASN A 464 11.72 -29.77 21.97
C ASN A 464 11.05 -29.10 20.75
N PRO A 465 9.73 -29.24 20.56
CA PRO A 465 8.96 -28.51 19.54
C PRO A 465 8.72 -27.03 19.92
N ALA A 466 9.65 -26.39 20.63
CA ALA A 466 9.47 -25.06 21.25
C ALA A 466 10.44 -23.97 20.73
N ALA A 467 11.07 -24.18 19.56
CA ALA A 467 11.92 -23.15 18.94
C ALA A 467 11.12 -22.05 18.21
N ALA A 468 9.84 -22.29 17.90
CA ALA A 468 8.97 -21.29 17.28
C ALA A 468 8.49 -20.18 18.25
N GLY A 469 8.59 -20.40 19.57
CA GLY A 469 8.06 -19.47 20.58
C GLY A 469 8.98 -18.30 20.94
N TYR A 470 10.28 -18.36 20.63
CA TYR A 470 11.27 -17.38 21.10
C TYR A 470 11.53 -16.20 20.14
N GLN A 471 10.98 -16.23 18.91
CA GLN A 471 11.34 -15.27 17.85
C GLN A 471 10.30 -14.20 17.58
N VAL A 472 9.02 -14.52 17.75
CA VAL A 472 7.92 -13.53 17.61
C VAL A 472 8.03 -12.43 18.69
N GLY A 473 8.57 -12.74 19.87
CA GLY A 473 8.74 -11.78 20.96
C GLY A 473 9.68 -10.62 20.65
N ASN A 474 10.66 -10.80 19.76
CA ASN A 474 11.67 -9.78 19.47
C ASN A 474 11.28 -8.83 18.32
N LEU A 475 10.39 -9.27 17.42
CA LEU A 475 9.74 -8.42 16.41
C LEU A 475 8.74 -7.43 17.02
N SER A 476 8.23 -7.73 18.21
CA SER A 476 7.35 -6.84 18.99
C SER A 476 8.10 -6.02 20.04
N SER A 477 9.44 -6.05 20.04
CA SER A 477 10.25 -5.27 20.97
C SER A 477 10.08 -3.76 20.73
N LEU A 478 10.07 -2.96 21.81
CA LEU A 478 10.09 -1.50 21.71
C LEU A 478 11.42 -0.99 21.11
N ASP A 479 12.51 -1.75 21.24
CA ASP A 479 13.80 -1.40 20.65
C ASP A 479 13.86 -1.80 19.17
N HIS A 480 13.91 -0.79 18.31
CA HIS A 480 14.08 -0.92 16.86
C HIS A 480 15.34 -1.70 16.42
N ARG A 481 16.41 -1.75 17.23
CA ARG A 481 17.62 -2.50 16.91
C ARG A 481 17.38 -3.99 17.09
N LEU A 482 16.77 -4.37 18.20
CA LEU A 482 16.38 -5.75 18.46
C LEU A 482 15.35 -6.26 17.43
N ARG A 483 14.42 -5.40 17.00
CA ARG A 483 13.53 -5.74 15.88
C ARG A 483 14.31 -5.98 14.59
N ALA A 484 15.23 -5.08 14.21
CA ALA A 484 16.04 -5.23 12.99
C ALA A 484 16.93 -6.48 12.99
N ASP A 485 17.53 -6.81 14.15
CA ASP A 485 18.31 -8.04 14.33
C ASP A 485 17.42 -9.28 14.19
N ALA A 486 16.20 -9.24 14.76
CA ALA A 486 15.23 -10.31 14.61
C ALA A 486 14.82 -10.54 13.14
N VAL A 487 14.64 -9.47 12.37
CA VAL A 487 14.35 -9.55 10.92
C VAL A 487 15.51 -10.20 10.15
N THR A 488 16.74 -9.89 10.53
CA THR A 488 17.93 -10.47 9.89
C THR A 488 18.05 -11.97 10.20
N GLU A 489 17.79 -12.38 11.44
CA GLU A 489 17.77 -13.79 11.82
C GLU A 489 16.64 -14.57 11.15
N LEU A 490 15.45 -13.97 10.98
CA LEU A 490 14.33 -14.59 10.25
C LEU A 490 14.72 -15.04 8.84
N ALA A 491 15.42 -14.19 8.08
CA ALA A 491 15.88 -14.55 6.75
C ALA A 491 16.93 -15.66 6.76
N ARG A 492 17.77 -15.74 7.80
CA ARG A 492 18.79 -16.80 7.94
C ARG A 492 18.17 -18.17 8.21
N MET A 493 17.03 -18.20 8.88
CA MET A 493 16.37 -19.45 9.29
C MET A 493 15.49 -20.06 8.21
N GLY A 494 14.98 -19.26 7.27
CA GLY A 494 14.24 -19.75 6.10
C GLY A 494 12.95 -20.52 6.43
N SER A 495 12.25 -20.14 7.51
CA SER A 495 10.92 -20.71 7.82
C SER A 495 9.90 -20.34 6.73
N GLU A 496 8.86 -21.17 6.52
CA GLU A 496 7.82 -20.87 5.52
C GLU A 496 7.16 -19.49 5.75
N ASP A 497 7.02 -19.06 7.00
CA ASP A 497 6.43 -17.76 7.36
C ASP A 497 7.41 -16.58 7.27
N ALA A 498 8.69 -16.81 6.97
CA ALA A 498 9.71 -15.76 7.02
C ALA A 498 9.43 -14.64 6.01
N TYR A 499 8.91 -14.99 4.84
CA TYR A 499 8.52 -14.01 3.82
C TYR A 499 7.43 -13.06 4.33
N ASP A 500 6.33 -13.58 4.87
CA ASP A 500 5.21 -12.76 5.34
C ASP A 500 5.61 -11.87 6.53
N LEU A 501 6.48 -12.37 7.41
CA LEU A 501 7.03 -11.58 8.52
C LEU A 501 7.94 -10.46 8.02
N VAL A 502 8.84 -10.74 7.08
CA VAL A 502 9.72 -9.72 6.47
C VAL A 502 8.90 -8.67 5.70
N VAL A 503 7.86 -9.08 4.98
CA VAL A 503 6.95 -8.16 4.28
C VAL A 503 6.26 -7.20 5.27
N LYS A 504 5.78 -7.69 6.41
CA LYS A 504 5.19 -6.84 7.47
C LYS A 504 6.20 -5.83 8.04
N CYS A 505 7.48 -6.17 8.09
CA CYS A 505 8.51 -5.28 8.63
C CYS A 505 8.79 -4.04 7.76
N PHE A 506 8.31 -4.00 6.50
CA PHE A 506 8.33 -2.77 5.71
C PHE A 506 7.34 -1.71 6.21
N ASP A 507 6.36 -2.08 7.04
CA ASP A 507 5.44 -1.14 7.69
C ASP A 507 5.94 -0.63 9.05
N ASP A 508 7.14 -1.04 9.50
CA ASP A 508 7.72 -0.56 10.75
C ASP A 508 8.03 0.95 10.68
N GLU A 509 7.82 1.65 11.80
CA GLU A 509 8.10 3.08 11.94
C GLU A 509 9.60 3.41 11.74
N SER A 510 10.49 2.51 12.17
CA SER A 510 11.93 2.69 12.10
C SER A 510 12.50 2.32 10.72
N SER A 511 13.24 3.25 10.11
CA SER A 511 13.97 2.98 8.87
C SER A 511 14.99 1.85 9.02
N LEU A 512 15.58 1.65 10.20
CA LEU A 512 16.52 0.55 10.45
C LEU A 512 15.86 -0.81 10.26
N VAL A 513 14.62 -0.98 10.73
CA VAL A 513 13.88 -2.24 10.60
C VAL A 513 13.46 -2.46 9.14
N ARG A 514 12.98 -1.42 8.45
CA ARG A 514 12.67 -1.50 7.02
C ARG A 514 13.89 -1.83 6.17
N ASN A 515 15.05 -1.26 6.50
CA ASN A 515 16.31 -1.54 5.81
C ASN A 515 16.80 -2.97 6.06
N ALA A 516 16.63 -3.46 7.29
CA ALA A 516 16.87 -4.86 7.61
C ALA A 516 15.92 -5.78 6.84
N ALA A 517 14.65 -5.40 6.69
CA ALA A 517 13.67 -6.13 5.89
C ALA A 517 14.07 -6.21 4.41
N ALA A 518 14.55 -5.12 3.82
CA ALA A 518 15.06 -5.13 2.45
C ALA A 518 16.25 -6.10 2.28
N ARG A 519 17.22 -6.08 3.20
CA ARG A 519 18.38 -7.00 3.15
C ARG A 519 17.97 -8.45 3.40
N ALA A 520 17.08 -8.68 4.34
CA ALA A 520 16.50 -9.98 4.65
C ALA A 520 15.75 -10.55 3.44
N MET A 521 14.96 -9.72 2.75
CA MET A 521 14.20 -10.12 1.56
C MET A 521 15.11 -10.59 0.42
N LEU A 522 16.28 -9.98 0.23
CA LEU A 522 17.26 -10.44 -0.75
C LEU A 522 17.80 -11.86 -0.44
N ASN A 523 17.90 -12.19 0.85
CA ASN A 523 18.47 -13.46 1.31
C ASN A 523 17.45 -14.60 1.42
N LEU A 524 16.15 -14.29 1.49
CA LEU A 524 15.07 -15.28 1.59
C LEU A 524 15.03 -16.23 0.38
N GLU A 525 15.10 -15.67 -0.82
CA GLU A 525 15.12 -16.41 -2.08
C GLU A 525 16.48 -16.20 -2.75
N SER A 526 17.53 -16.80 -2.20
CA SER A 526 18.91 -16.65 -2.70
C SER A 526 19.09 -16.96 -4.20
N HIS A 527 18.12 -17.66 -4.81
CA HIS A 527 18.13 -18.08 -6.20
C HIS A 527 17.37 -17.09 -7.11
N ARG A 528 16.43 -16.31 -6.54
CA ARG A 528 15.64 -15.29 -7.26
C ARG A 528 15.25 -14.12 -6.33
N PRO A 529 16.23 -13.36 -5.81
CA PRO A 529 15.99 -12.36 -4.77
C PRO A 529 14.97 -11.28 -5.17
N VAL A 530 14.86 -11.01 -6.46
CA VAL A 530 14.02 -9.95 -7.00
C VAL A 530 12.56 -10.39 -7.19
N GLU A 531 12.27 -11.69 -7.24
CA GLU A 531 10.90 -12.19 -7.29
C GLU A 531 10.19 -11.91 -5.96
N SER A 532 10.89 -12.08 -4.84
CA SER A 532 10.44 -11.64 -3.51
C SER A 532 10.03 -10.16 -3.47
N PHE A 533 10.88 -9.25 -3.99
CA PHE A 533 10.55 -7.83 -4.06
C PHE A 533 9.37 -7.55 -4.99
N THR A 534 9.32 -8.22 -6.14
CA THR A 534 8.25 -8.04 -7.11
C THR A 534 6.90 -8.50 -6.54
N ARG A 535 6.88 -9.61 -5.80
CA ARG A 535 5.70 -10.10 -5.10
C ARG A 535 5.29 -9.14 -3.99
N ALA A 536 6.23 -8.69 -3.16
CA ALA A 536 5.97 -7.74 -2.09
C ALA A 536 5.39 -6.42 -2.61
N LEU A 537 5.88 -5.92 -3.75
CA LEU A 537 5.37 -4.71 -4.39
C LEU A 537 3.99 -4.89 -5.04
N LYS A 538 3.69 -6.08 -5.59
CA LYS A 538 2.35 -6.38 -6.14
C LYS A 538 1.28 -6.43 -5.05
N ASP A 539 1.64 -6.99 -3.90
CA ASP A 539 0.73 -7.16 -2.77
C ASP A 539 0.69 -5.90 -1.86
N ALA A 540 1.52 -4.90 -2.14
CA ALA A 540 1.63 -3.67 -1.36
C ALA A 540 0.65 -2.57 -1.84
N GLY A 541 0.00 -1.91 -0.88
CA GLY A 541 -0.64 -0.62 -1.12
C GLY A 541 0.37 0.49 -1.42
N PRO A 542 -0.09 1.70 -1.82
CA PRO A 542 0.78 2.80 -2.25
C PRO A 542 1.80 3.22 -1.17
N GLU A 543 1.40 3.26 0.10
CA GLU A 543 2.31 3.61 1.20
C GLU A 543 3.40 2.55 1.42
N ARG A 544 3.04 1.27 1.46
CA ARG A 544 4.00 0.18 1.65
C ARG A 544 4.95 0.07 0.45
N SER A 545 4.45 0.27 -0.76
CA SER A 545 5.26 0.29 -1.98
C SER A 545 6.33 1.39 -1.92
N ALA A 546 5.96 2.60 -1.50
CA ALA A 546 6.92 3.67 -1.25
C ALA A 546 7.94 3.30 -0.16
N ARG A 547 7.48 2.73 0.98
CA ARG A 547 8.39 2.27 2.05
C ARG A 547 9.37 1.19 1.60
N ILE A 548 8.95 0.26 0.74
CA ILE A 548 9.81 -0.78 0.16
C ILE A 548 10.89 -0.12 -0.70
N GLY A 549 10.52 0.77 -1.61
CA GLY A 549 11.50 1.45 -2.45
C GLY A 549 12.46 2.34 -1.65
N GLN A 550 11.95 3.02 -0.63
CA GLN A 550 12.78 3.82 0.27
C GLN A 550 13.78 2.93 0.99
N ALA A 551 13.35 1.76 1.46
CA ALA A 551 14.21 0.80 2.11
C ALA A 551 15.28 0.22 1.15
N ILE A 552 14.95 -0.03 -0.12
CA ILE A 552 15.94 -0.46 -1.12
C ILE A 552 17.04 0.61 -1.31
N ASN A 553 16.66 1.89 -1.32
CA ASN A 553 17.59 3.01 -1.41
C ASN A 553 18.44 3.17 -0.13
N GLU A 554 17.80 3.27 1.04
CA GLU A 554 18.47 3.54 2.32
C GLU A 554 19.28 2.36 2.87
N SER A 555 18.91 1.12 2.52
CA SER A 555 19.66 -0.07 2.91
C SER A 555 21.01 -0.21 2.19
N GLY A 556 21.26 0.60 1.15
CA GLY A 556 22.44 0.53 0.29
C GLY A 556 22.33 -0.53 -0.81
N LEU A 557 21.21 -1.25 -0.91
CA LEU A 557 20.98 -2.24 -1.95
C LEU A 557 20.94 -1.61 -3.35
N ALA A 558 20.36 -0.42 -3.48
CA ALA A 558 20.36 0.32 -4.75
C ALA A 558 21.78 0.64 -5.24
N THR A 559 22.68 1.06 -4.35
CA THR A 559 24.07 1.33 -4.70
C THR A 559 24.81 0.06 -5.10
N GLN A 560 24.66 -1.02 -4.32
CA GLN A 560 25.24 -2.31 -4.66
C GLN A 560 24.73 -2.83 -6.00
N ALA A 561 23.44 -2.66 -6.28
CA ALA A 561 22.85 -3.06 -7.56
C ALA A 561 23.40 -2.25 -8.73
N ILE A 562 23.66 -0.94 -8.54
CA ILE A 562 24.30 -0.07 -9.56
C ILE A 562 25.73 -0.54 -9.84
N ASP A 563 26.52 -0.81 -8.80
CA ASP A 563 27.90 -1.28 -8.96
C ASP A 563 27.96 -2.67 -9.62
N LYS A 564 26.91 -3.49 -9.44
CA LYS A 564 26.76 -4.80 -10.10
C LYS A 564 26.26 -4.72 -11.55
N LEU A 565 25.87 -3.54 -12.06
CA LEU A 565 25.46 -3.39 -13.46
C LEU A 565 26.64 -3.54 -14.45
N SER A 566 27.87 -3.42 -13.96
CA SER A 566 29.11 -3.61 -14.72
C SER A 566 29.79 -4.94 -14.46
N SER A 567 29.13 -5.86 -13.75
CA SER A 567 29.72 -7.17 -13.48
C SER A 567 29.71 -8.04 -14.75
N GLU A 568 30.72 -8.92 -14.87
CA GLU A 568 30.77 -9.90 -15.97
C GLU A 568 29.70 -10.99 -15.82
N ASP A 569 29.14 -11.15 -14.61
CA ASP A 569 28.09 -12.12 -14.32
C ASP A 569 26.72 -11.58 -14.77
N ARG A 570 26.13 -12.27 -15.75
CA ARG A 570 24.81 -11.94 -16.30
C ARG A 570 23.70 -12.06 -15.26
N GLU A 571 23.82 -12.96 -14.30
CA GLU A 571 22.79 -13.16 -13.28
C GLU A 571 22.80 -12.00 -12.27
N GLU A 572 23.98 -11.58 -11.82
CA GLU A 572 24.12 -10.42 -10.96
C GLU A 572 23.68 -9.12 -11.64
N THR A 573 24.04 -8.94 -12.91
CA THR A 573 23.60 -7.78 -13.71
C THR A 573 22.09 -7.78 -13.86
N TYR A 574 21.47 -8.92 -14.17
CA TYR A 574 20.02 -9.05 -14.30
C TYR A 574 19.31 -8.77 -12.97
N ASN A 575 19.80 -9.35 -11.87
CA ASN A 575 19.25 -9.11 -10.53
C ASN A 575 19.37 -7.63 -10.13
N GLY A 576 20.51 -6.99 -10.42
CA GLY A 576 20.72 -5.56 -10.21
C GLY A 576 19.74 -4.71 -11.02
N LEU A 577 19.57 -5.01 -12.31
CA LEU A 577 18.61 -4.33 -13.18
C LEU A 577 17.17 -4.45 -12.67
N CYS A 578 16.74 -5.67 -12.32
CA CYS A 578 15.38 -5.90 -11.85
C CYS A 578 15.12 -5.23 -10.50
N LEU A 579 16.08 -5.26 -9.57
CA LEU A 579 15.94 -4.59 -8.28
C LEU A 579 15.85 -3.06 -8.43
N LEU A 580 16.70 -2.47 -9.28
CA LEU A 580 16.66 -1.05 -9.59
C LEU A 580 15.38 -0.65 -10.34
N PHE A 581 14.87 -1.51 -11.22
CA PHE A 581 13.59 -1.30 -11.89
C PHE A 581 12.43 -1.33 -10.90
N ALA A 582 12.42 -2.32 -9.99
CA ALA A 582 11.43 -2.44 -8.92
C ALA A 582 11.44 -1.19 -8.03
N MET A 583 12.62 -0.72 -7.60
CA MET A 583 12.79 0.53 -6.86
C MET A 583 12.26 1.74 -7.65
N ALA A 584 12.63 1.88 -8.91
CA ALA A 584 12.17 3.01 -9.74
C ALA A 584 10.64 3.06 -9.89
N LYS A 585 9.97 1.89 -9.93
CA LYS A 585 8.49 1.82 -9.98
C LYS A 585 7.80 2.33 -8.72
N THR A 586 8.51 2.40 -7.59
CA THR A 586 8.00 3.01 -6.35
C THR A 586 8.12 4.53 -6.32
N GLY A 587 8.76 5.14 -7.33
CA GLY A 587 9.05 6.58 -7.40
C GLY A 587 10.41 6.98 -6.83
N HIS A 588 11.17 6.05 -6.25
CA HIS A 588 12.52 6.29 -5.77
C HIS A 588 13.54 6.09 -6.89
N VAL A 589 14.06 7.20 -7.41
CA VAL A 589 14.90 7.24 -8.61
C VAL A 589 16.21 8.00 -8.40
N GLU A 590 16.41 8.58 -7.22
CA GLU A 590 17.59 9.36 -6.86
C GLU A 590 18.91 8.60 -7.08
N PRO A 591 19.02 7.29 -6.76
CA PRO A 591 20.24 6.53 -7.05
C PRO A 591 20.55 6.44 -8.55
N LEU A 592 19.53 6.28 -9.39
CA LEU A 592 19.68 6.20 -10.85
C LEU A 592 20.08 7.56 -11.43
N VAL A 593 19.48 8.66 -10.96
CA VAL A 593 19.87 10.02 -11.35
C VAL A 593 21.33 10.29 -10.99
N ARG A 594 21.74 9.97 -9.76
CA ARG A 594 23.15 10.11 -9.32
C ARG A 594 24.09 9.24 -10.14
N ALA A 595 23.69 8.02 -10.50
CA ALA A 595 24.49 7.14 -11.35
C ALA A 595 24.73 7.76 -12.73
N ILE A 596 23.71 8.39 -13.33
CA ILE A 596 23.86 9.10 -14.61
C ILE A 596 24.85 10.26 -14.48
N GLU A 597 24.73 11.04 -13.40
CA GLU A 597 25.53 12.26 -13.19
C GLU A 597 27.00 11.97 -12.85
N THR A 598 27.28 10.93 -12.05
CA THR A 598 28.60 10.73 -11.41
C THR A 598 29.35 9.48 -11.87
N HIS A 599 28.67 8.42 -12.30
CA HIS A 599 29.32 7.13 -12.53
C HIS A 599 30.34 7.18 -13.69
N ALA A 600 31.50 6.52 -13.49
CA ALA A 600 32.62 6.56 -14.44
C ALA A 600 32.30 5.80 -15.74
N GLU A 601 31.68 4.63 -15.62
CA GLU A 601 31.41 3.74 -16.76
C GLU A 601 30.20 4.17 -17.60
N ALA A 602 30.32 4.04 -18.91
CA ALA A 602 29.27 4.41 -19.84
C ALA A 602 28.08 3.46 -19.83
N GLU A 603 28.32 2.16 -19.62
CA GLU A 603 27.31 1.12 -19.64
C GLU A 603 26.32 1.29 -18.48
N VAL A 604 26.83 1.50 -17.26
CA VAL A 604 26.03 1.78 -16.06
C VAL A 604 25.16 3.02 -16.24
N ARG A 605 25.71 4.10 -16.82
CA ARG A 605 24.92 5.31 -17.13
C ARG A 605 23.81 5.03 -18.14
N LEU A 606 24.11 4.28 -19.20
CA LEU A 606 23.13 3.93 -20.21
C LEU A 606 22.01 3.03 -19.64
N ALA A 607 22.37 2.09 -18.78
CA ALA A 607 21.44 1.25 -18.04
C ALA A 607 20.53 2.10 -17.14
N ALA A 608 21.09 3.04 -16.37
CA ALA A 608 20.30 3.95 -15.54
C ALA A 608 19.34 4.83 -16.36
N ILE A 609 19.76 5.36 -17.51
CA ILE A 609 18.88 6.09 -18.44
C ILE A 609 17.73 5.21 -18.93
N ARG A 610 18.04 3.98 -19.36
CA ARG A 610 17.03 3.01 -19.83
C ARG A 610 16.04 2.66 -18.72
N LEU A 611 16.51 2.44 -17.50
CA LEU A 611 15.67 2.15 -16.34
C LEU A 611 14.72 3.31 -16.02
N LEU A 612 15.20 4.56 -16.05
CA LEU A 612 14.36 5.75 -15.84
C LEU A 612 13.30 5.88 -16.95
N LYS A 613 13.67 5.63 -18.21
CA LYS A 613 12.73 5.66 -19.33
C LYS A 613 11.65 4.58 -19.21
N LEU A 614 12.03 3.34 -18.89
CA LEU A 614 11.09 2.22 -18.72
C LEU A 614 10.20 2.35 -17.46
N SER A 615 10.66 3.08 -16.45
CA SER A 615 9.88 3.35 -15.24
C SER A 615 8.87 4.49 -15.42
N GLY A 616 9.02 5.34 -16.45
CA GLY A 616 8.14 6.49 -16.73
C GLY A 616 8.72 7.83 -16.31
N HIS A 617 10.01 7.87 -15.96
CA HIS A 617 10.74 9.05 -15.47
C HIS A 617 11.71 9.61 -16.54
N GLU A 618 11.25 9.73 -17.78
CA GLU A 618 12.10 10.16 -18.91
C GLU A 618 12.63 11.60 -18.74
N GLU A 619 11.81 12.51 -18.20
CA GLU A 619 12.21 13.91 -17.93
C GLU A 619 13.42 13.99 -16.99
N LEU A 620 13.44 13.16 -15.94
CA LEU A 620 14.55 13.10 -14.98
C LEU A 620 15.82 12.55 -15.62
N SER A 621 15.68 11.61 -16.57
CA SER A 621 16.83 11.08 -17.31
C SER A 621 17.47 12.14 -18.21
N SER A 622 16.66 12.92 -18.94
CA SER A 622 17.13 14.00 -19.81
C SER A 622 17.81 15.11 -19.00
N ALA A 623 17.19 15.53 -17.89
CA ALA A 623 17.76 16.54 -17.00
C ALA A 623 19.12 16.10 -16.39
N ALA A 624 19.23 14.82 -15.99
CA ALA A 624 20.48 14.28 -15.44
C ALA A 624 21.62 14.26 -16.48
N VAL A 625 21.28 13.90 -17.74
CA VAL A 625 22.25 13.92 -18.85
C VAL A 625 22.73 15.35 -19.14
N GLU A 626 21.82 16.33 -19.19
CA GLU A 626 22.17 17.73 -19.39
C GLU A 626 23.10 18.27 -18.31
N ARG A 627 22.83 17.96 -17.04
CA ARG A 627 23.70 18.36 -15.91
C ARG A 627 25.11 17.79 -16.08
N ARG A 628 25.23 16.51 -16.43
CA ARG A 628 26.55 15.89 -16.66
C ARG A 628 27.31 16.55 -17.81
N LEU A 629 26.63 16.86 -18.91
CA LEU A 629 27.26 17.52 -20.05
C LEU A 629 27.76 18.92 -19.69
N LYS A 630 26.99 19.68 -18.88
CA LYS A 630 27.44 20.98 -18.34
C LYS A 630 28.68 20.84 -17.45
N THR A 631 28.67 19.89 -16.50
CA THR A 631 29.83 19.66 -15.63
C THR A 631 31.09 19.24 -16.40
N LYS A 632 30.94 18.61 -17.57
CA LYS A 632 32.06 18.27 -18.47
C LYS A 632 32.52 19.42 -19.37
N SER A 633 31.68 20.43 -19.58
CA SER A 633 32.09 21.64 -20.32
C SER A 633 32.77 22.69 -19.44
N GLU A 634 32.54 22.60 -18.12
CA GLU A 634 33.11 23.50 -17.10
C GLU A 634 34.40 22.98 -16.47
N ALA A 635 34.68 21.68 -16.60
CA ALA A 635 35.92 21.01 -16.18
C ALA A 635 36.84 20.77 -17.39
#